data_AF-A0A1W1E2Q0-F1
#
_entry.id   AF-A0A1W1E2Q0-F1
#
_cell.length_a   1.000
_cell.length_b   1.000
_cell.length_c   1.000
_cell.angle_alpha   90.00
_cell.angle_beta   90.00
_cell.angle_gamma   90.00
#
_symmetry.space_group_name_H-M   'P 1'
#
loop_
_entity.id
_entity.type
_entity.pdbx_description
1 polymer ?
#
loop_
_entity_poly.entity_id
_entity_poly.type
_entity_poly.pdbx_seq_one_letter_code
_entity_poly.pdbx_strand_id
1 'polypeptide(L)'
;MKAPKTGRFERITESIDAYNHKEAVCVKQVASSKDYGAKRDGQYAIFEIYGMSCIHPANSNIGIFIQLSRKAPWNQKQVLFNQWGQALLNSVIFKPYKI
;
A
#
# COMPACT_ATOMS: atom_id res chain seq x y z
N MET A 1 -16.34 -16.06 -20.82
CA MET A 1 -14.93 -15.66 -21.06
C MET A 1 -14.24 -15.54 -19.70
N LYS A 2 -13.20 -16.33 -19.41
CA LYS A 2 -12.43 -16.24 -18.16
C LYS A 2 -11.47 -15.05 -18.26
N ALA A 3 -11.46 -14.18 -17.25
CA ALA A 3 -10.50 -13.09 -17.14
C ALA A 3 -9.05 -13.62 -17.23
N PRO A 4 -8.10 -12.89 -17.81
CA PRO A 4 -6.73 -13.36 -17.98
C PRO A 4 -6.10 -13.65 -16.61
N LYS A 5 -5.50 -14.84 -16.45
CA LYS A 5 -4.58 -15.13 -15.35
C LYS A 5 -3.31 -14.30 -15.59
N THR A 6 -3.15 -13.19 -14.89
CA THR A 6 -1.97 -12.30 -15.09
C THR A 6 -0.65 -12.90 -14.57
N GLY A 7 -0.66 -14.13 -14.05
CA GLY A 7 0.46 -15.09 -14.00
C GLY A 7 1.62 -14.77 -13.05
N ARG A 8 1.80 -13.50 -12.68
CA ARG A 8 2.93 -13.02 -11.90
C ARG A 8 2.61 -12.83 -10.43
N PHE A 9 1.42 -12.34 -10.09
CA PHE A 9 1.06 -12.06 -8.70
C PHE A 9 -0.14 -12.88 -8.25
N GLU A 10 -0.04 -13.51 -7.08
CA GLU A 10 -1.16 -14.15 -6.37
C GLU A 10 -1.37 -13.44 -5.03
N ARG A 11 -2.56 -12.88 -4.81
CA ARG A 11 -2.88 -12.13 -3.59
C ARG A 11 -3.03 -13.07 -2.40
N ILE A 12 -2.43 -12.70 -1.27
CA ILE A 12 -2.49 -13.45 0.00
C ILE A 12 -3.41 -12.73 0.98
N THR A 13 -3.14 -11.44 1.22
CA THR A 13 -3.98 -10.58 2.05
C THR A 13 -4.16 -9.21 1.41
N GLU A 14 -5.28 -8.57 1.69
CA GLU A 14 -5.56 -7.19 1.30
C GLU A 14 -6.55 -6.59 2.30
N SER A 15 -6.21 -5.39 2.79
CA SER A 15 -7.07 -4.54 3.61
C SER A 15 -7.10 -3.16 2.97
N ILE A 16 -8.30 -2.63 2.80
CA ILE A 16 -8.55 -1.31 2.25
C ILE A 16 -9.53 -0.64 3.19
N ASP A 17 -9.05 0.36 3.92
CA ASP A 17 -9.80 0.99 5.00
C ASP A 17 -9.85 2.50 4.80
N ALA A 18 -11.02 3.10 5.05
CA ALA A 18 -11.12 4.55 5.16
C ALA A 18 -10.15 5.03 6.24
N TYR A 19 -9.36 6.05 5.91
CA TYR A 19 -8.31 6.55 6.76
C TYR A 19 -8.51 8.05 6.95
N ASN A 20 -8.95 8.44 8.15
CA ASN A 20 -9.17 9.85 8.46
C ASN A 20 -7.81 10.49 8.79
N HIS A 21 -7.17 11.09 7.79
CA HIS A 21 -5.83 11.66 7.93
C HIS A 21 -5.83 13.17 7.73
N LYS A 22 -5.79 13.91 8.85
CA LYS A 22 -5.58 15.37 8.87
C LYS A 22 -6.47 16.09 7.85
N GLU A 23 -7.78 15.87 7.95
CA GLU A 23 -8.85 16.49 7.13
C GLU A 23 -8.94 16.00 5.67
N ALA A 24 -7.92 15.28 5.16
CA ALA A 24 -7.99 14.68 3.83
C ALA A 24 -8.83 13.40 3.85
N VAL A 25 -9.55 13.17 2.74
CA VAL A 25 -10.23 11.91 2.48
C VAL A 25 -9.17 10.94 1.97
N CYS A 26 -8.77 9.99 2.82
CA CYS A 26 -7.78 8.98 2.46
C CYS A 26 -8.35 7.57 2.56
N VAL A 27 -7.73 6.68 1.80
CA VAL A 27 -7.90 5.24 1.90
C VAL A 27 -6.52 4.63 2.14
N LYS A 28 -6.39 3.85 3.20
CA LYS A 28 -5.17 3.09 3.50
C LYS A 28 -5.28 1.71 2.86
N GLN A 29 -4.20 1.28 2.21
CA GLN A 29 -4.08 -0.03 1.62
C GLN A 29 -2.91 -0.78 2.25
N VAL A 30 -3.18 -1.98 2.75
CA VAL A 30 -2.16 -2.93 3.21
C VAL A 30 -2.41 -4.24 2.47
N ALA A 31 -1.42 -4.75 1.75
CA ALA A 31 -1.59 -6.00 1.03
C ALA A 31 -0.30 -6.82 0.99
N SER A 32 -0.47 -8.12 0.83
CA SER A 32 0.61 -9.06 0.58
C SER A 32 0.26 -9.95 -0.61
N SER A 33 1.27 -10.29 -1.40
CA SER A 33 1.12 -11.12 -2.60
C SER A 33 2.35 -11.99 -2.82
N LYS A 34 2.17 -13.14 -3.46
CA LYS A 34 3.25 -13.92 -4.05
C LYS A 34 3.63 -13.27 -5.37
N ASP A 35 4.89 -12.92 -5.57
CA ASP A 35 5.48 -12.53 -6.86
C ASP A 35 6.26 -13.72 -7.43
N TYR A 36 5.71 -14.34 -8.47
CA TYR A 36 6.34 -15.42 -9.22
C TYR A 36 7.43 -14.93 -10.20
N GLY A 37 7.49 -13.62 -10.46
CA GLY A 37 8.53 -12.98 -11.27
C GLY A 37 9.80 -12.68 -10.47
N ALA A 38 9.68 -12.47 -9.17
CA ALA A 38 10.82 -12.30 -8.27
C ALA A 38 11.02 -13.57 -7.43
N LYS A 39 11.90 -14.49 -7.84
CA LYS A 39 12.07 -15.79 -7.17
C LYS A 39 13.04 -15.70 -5.99
N ARG A 40 12.71 -16.42 -4.91
CA ARG A 40 13.60 -16.81 -3.81
C ARG A 40 13.41 -18.32 -3.60
N ASP A 41 14.49 -19.10 -3.67
CA ASP A 41 14.46 -20.58 -3.65
C ASP A 41 13.49 -21.22 -4.65
N GLY A 42 13.37 -20.63 -5.85
CA GLY A 42 12.77 -21.28 -7.02
C GLY A 42 11.25 -21.17 -7.18
N GLN A 43 10.48 -20.77 -6.16
CA GLN A 43 9.01 -20.75 -6.24
C GLN A 43 8.42 -19.34 -6.44
N TYR A 44 8.51 -18.47 -5.43
CA TYR A 44 8.01 -17.09 -5.46
C TYR A 44 8.62 -16.28 -4.31
N ALA A 45 8.59 -14.96 -4.39
CA ALA A 45 8.83 -14.09 -3.24
C ALA A 45 7.50 -13.59 -2.69
N ILE A 46 7.46 -13.24 -1.41
CA ILE A 46 6.33 -12.47 -0.88
C ILE A 46 6.66 -10.99 -1.06
N PHE A 47 5.72 -10.25 -1.63
CA PHE A 47 5.75 -8.82 -1.79
C PHE A 47 4.68 -8.19 -0.92
N GLU A 48 5.07 -7.24 -0.07
CA GLU A 48 4.18 -6.52 0.84
C GLU A 48 4.16 -5.05 0.50
N ILE A 49 2.98 -4.45 0.65
CA ILE A 49 2.75 -3.02 0.49
C ILE A 49 2.04 -2.45 1.70
N TYR A 50 2.39 -1.22 2.03
CA TYR A 50 1.69 -0.38 3.00
C TYR A 50 1.63 1.02 2.43
N GLY A 51 0.43 1.50 2.10
CA GLY A 51 0.27 2.77 1.40
C GLY A 51 -1.05 3.46 1.71
N MET A 52 -1.19 4.65 1.15
CA MET A 52 -2.47 5.36 1.13
C MET A 52 -2.64 6.15 -0.17
N SER A 53 -3.90 6.31 -0.54
CA SER A 53 -4.37 7.23 -1.55
C SER A 53 -5.20 8.30 -0.85
N CYS A 54 -4.86 9.57 -1.06
CA CYS A 54 -5.54 10.69 -0.43
C CYS A 54 -5.97 11.72 -1.47
N ILE A 55 -7.12 12.35 -1.23
CA ILE A 55 -7.60 13.50 -2.00
C ILE A 55 -7.51 14.74 -1.11
N HIS A 56 -6.98 15.84 -1.65
CA HIS A 56 -6.82 17.09 -0.91
C HIS A 56 -8.19 17.62 -0.43
N PRO A 57 -8.31 18.06 0.83
CA PRO A 57 -9.61 18.40 1.44
C PRO A 57 -10.36 19.51 0.71
N ALA A 58 -9.64 20.50 0.15
CA ALA A 58 -10.25 21.66 -0.52
C ALA A 58 -10.22 21.60 -2.06
N ASN A 59 -9.56 20.61 -2.67
CA ASN A 59 -9.43 20.52 -4.12
C ASN A 59 -9.34 19.07 -4.57
N SER A 60 -10.45 18.53 -5.08
CA SER A 60 -10.54 17.13 -5.49
C SER A 60 -9.67 16.76 -6.70
N ASN A 61 -9.12 17.75 -7.42
CA ASN A 61 -8.20 17.51 -8.53
C ASN A 61 -6.76 17.23 -8.05
N ILE A 62 -6.48 17.41 -6.75
CA ILE A 62 -5.16 17.16 -6.15
C ILE A 62 -5.26 15.86 -5.36
N GLY A 63 -4.59 14.82 -5.86
CA GLY A 63 -4.45 13.52 -5.20
C GLY A 63 -3.00 13.20 -4.89
N ILE A 64 -2.78 12.43 -3.82
CA ILE A 64 -1.47 11.90 -3.46
C ILE A 64 -1.58 10.40 -3.27
N PHE A 65 -0.64 9.66 -3.85
CA PHE A 65 -0.45 8.24 -3.61
C PHE A 65 0.95 8.02 -3.04
N ILE A 66 1.03 7.40 -1.86
CA ILE A 66 2.29 7.11 -1.18
C ILE A 66 2.26 5.66 -0.73
N GLN A 67 3.33 4.92 -1.02
CA GLN A 67 3.44 3.51 -0.69
C GLN A 67 4.86 3.14 -0.30
N LEU A 68 4.98 2.40 0.80
CA LEU A 68 6.16 1.62 1.14
C LEU A 68 5.95 0.19 0.66
N SER A 69 6.97 -0.40 0.04
CA SER A 69 6.91 -1.79 -0.42
C SER A 69 8.19 -2.55 -0.13
N ARG A 70 8.10 -3.87 0.03
CA ARG A 70 9.28 -4.71 0.24
C ARG A 70 9.09 -6.14 -0.25
N LYS A 71 10.22 -6.85 -0.37
CA LYS A 71 10.25 -8.31 -0.36
C LYS A 71 10.23 -8.80 1.08
N ALA A 72 9.21 -9.54 1.46
CA ALA A 72 8.97 -9.99 2.82
C ALA A 72 9.51 -11.42 3.07
N PRO A 73 9.85 -11.77 4.32
CA PRO A 73 10.10 -13.15 4.72
C PRO A 73 8.81 -13.98 4.71
N TRP A 74 8.97 -15.31 4.66
CA TRP A 74 7.87 -16.29 4.63
C TRP A 74 6.83 -16.16 5.75
N ASN A 75 7.25 -15.69 6.93
CA ASN A 75 6.39 -15.62 8.10
C ASN A 75 5.46 -14.40 8.16
N GLN A 76 5.56 -13.43 7.25
CA GLN A 76 4.64 -12.26 7.04
C GLN A 76 4.23 -11.46 8.30
N LYS A 77 4.93 -11.64 9.42
CA LYS A 77 4.54 -11.09 10.73
C LYS A 77 5.50 -10.00 11.21
N GLN A 78 6.14 -9.24 10.32
CA GLN A 78 7.01 -8.17 10.81
C GLN A 78 6.21 -6.92 11.18
N VAL A 79 6.01 -6.76 12.49
CA VAL A 79 5.46 -5.56 13.12
C VAL A 79 6.21 -4.29 12.67
N LEU A 80 7.53 -4.36 12.46
CA LEU A 80 8.36 -3.23 12.04
C LEU A 80 7.93 -2.63 10.70
N PHE A 81 7.49 -3.43 9.73
CA PHE A 81 7.07 -2.90 8.42
C PHE A 81 5.79 -2.07 8.52
N ASN A 82 4.84 -2.56 9.32
CA ASN A 82 3.61 -1.82 9.58
C ASN A 82 3.90 -0.52 10.34
N GLN A 83 4.86 -0.53 11.28
CA GLN A 83 5.29 0.67 11.99
C GLN A 83 5.94 1.68 11.04
N TRP A 84 6.84 1.25 10.15
CA TRP A 84 7.46 2.13 9.16
C TRP A 84 6.46 2.66 8.14
N GLY A 85 5.55 1.80 7.65
CA GLY A 85 4.46 2.20 6.78
C GLY A 85 3.60 3.29 7.45
N GLN A 86 3.15 3.05 8.68
CA GLN A 86 2.36 4.02 9.43
C GLN A 86 3.12 5.33 9.69
N ALA A 87 4.42 5.26 10.01
CA ALA A 87 5.26 6.45 10.18
C ALA A 87 5.39 7.26 8.88
N LEU A 88 5.57 6.58 7.74
CA LEU A 88 5.57 7.21 6.43
C LEU A 88 4.24 7.91 6.16
N LEU A 89 3.10 7.24 6.37
CA LEU A 89 1.78 7.86 6.16
C LEU A 89 1.59 9.08 7.07
N ASN A 90 2.02 8.99 8.34
CA ASN A 90 1.91 10.08 9.32
C ASN A 90 2.75 11.31 8.95
N SER A 91 3.87 11.11 8.26
CA SER A 91 4.75 12.20 7.79
C SER A 91 4.13 13.06 6.71
N VAL A 92 3.06 12.59 6.05
CA VAL A 92 2.36 13.37 5.04
C VAL A 92 1.56 14.47 5.71
N ILE A 93 1.75 15.69 5.21
CA ILE A 93 1.12 16.91 5.70
C ILE A 93 0.42 17.57 4.52
N PHE A 94 -0.90 17.64 4.57
CA PHE A 94 -1.68 18.47 3.65
C PHE A 94 -1.62 19.89 4.17
N LYS A 95 -0.93 20.78 3.44
CA LYS A 95 -0.99 22.21 3.75
C LYS A 95 -2.25 22.79 3.14
N PRO A 96 -2.98 23.67 3.86
CA PRO A 96 -4.09 24.39 3.26
C PRO A 96 -3.56 25.17 2.05
N TYR A 97 -4.14 24.88 0.88
CA TYR A 97 -3.86 25.61 -0.34
C TYR A 97 -4.43 27.02 -0.19
N LYS A 98 -3.56 28.03 -0.08
CA LYS A 98 -3.99 29.43 -0.21
C LYS A 98 -4.13 29.71 -1.70
N ILE A 99 -5.35 29.98 -2.13
CA ILE A 99 -5.65 30.58 -3.44
C ILE A 99 -5.29 32.06 -3.36
#